data_AF-A0A662BPQ9-F1
#
_entry.id   AF-A0A662BPQ9-F1
#
_cell.length_a   1.000
_cell.length_b   1.000
_cell.length_c   1.000
_cell.angle_alpha   90.00
_cell.angle_beta   90.00
_cell.angle_gamma   90.00
#
_symmetry.space_group_name_H-M   'P 1'
#
loop_
_entity.id
_entity.type
_entity.pdbx_description
1 polymer ?
#
loop_
_entity_poly.entity_id
_entity_poly.type
_entity_poly.pdbx_seq_one_letter_code
_entity_poly.pdbx_strand_id
1 'polypeptide(L)' 'MEQKKKLRCPLGIPGGMIATLIGLVGIIVNIIDFNWFNLAISAALFLLGAPFIRVTMMVHTANDRLDELESKINTNN' A
#
# COMPACT_ATOMS: atom_id res chain seq x y z
N MET A 1 -17.44 9.40 25.10
CA MET A 1 -17.67 8.99 23.70
C MET A 1 -16.56 8.01 23.33
N GLU A 2 -16.92 6.81 22.87
CA GLU A 2 -15.96 5.75 22.54
C GLU A 2 -15.05 6.22 21.40
N GLN A 3 -13.73 6.23 21.60
CA GLN A 3 -12.78 6.72 20.60
C GLN A 3 -12.79 5.77 19.40
N LYS A 4 -13.50 6.15 18.33
CA LYS A 4 -13.51 5.41 17.06
C LYS A 4 -12.06 5.17 16.61
N LYS A 5 -11.69 3.89 16.54
CA LYS A 5 -10.36 3.47 16.09
C LYS A 5 -10.22 3.85 14.61
N LYS A 6 -9.20 4.66 14.27
CA LYS A 6 -8.89 4.99 12.88
C LYS A 6 -8.75 3.69 12.07
N LEU A 7 -9.59 3.50 11.06
CA LEU A 7 -9.40 2.44 10.05
C LEU A 7 -8.24 2.86 9.13
N ARG A 8 -7.02 2.70 9.63
CA ARG A 8 -5.80 2.72 8.81
C ARG A 8 -5.39 1.26 8.60
N CYS A 9 -5.01 0.92 7.37
CA CYS A 9 -4.35 -0.35 7.10
C CYS A 9 -2.85 -0.14 7.35
N PRO A 10 -2.32 -0.47 8.54
CA PRO A 10 -0.93 -0.18 8.89
C PRO A 10 0.05 -0.89 7.95
N LEU A 11 -0.39 -1.97 7.29
CA LEU A 11 0.44 -2.80 6.43
C LEU A 11 0.37 -2.41 4.95
N GLY A 12 -0.59 -1.60 4.49
CA GLY A 12 -0.80 -1.44 3.04
C GLY A 12 0.29 -0.62 2.34
N ILE A 13 0.67 0.53 2.91
CA ILE A 13 1.78 1.36 2.41
C ILE A 13 3.14 0.67 2.62
N PRO A 14 3.50 0.24 3.86
CA PRO A 14 4.79 -0.42 4.07
C PRO A 14 4.87 -1.79 3.38
N GLY A 15 3.78 -2.55 3.31
CA GLY A 15 3.73 -3.83 2.59
C GLY A 15 3.92 -3.65 1.08
N GLY A 16 3.31 -2.63 0.48
CA GLY A 16 3.55 -2.29 -0.92
C GLY A 16 5.00 -1.87 -1.21
N MET A 17 5.63 -1.11 -0.31
CA MET A 17 7.06 -0.77 -0.43
C MET A 17 7.95 -2.01 -0.35
N ILE A 18 7.69 -2.89 0.62
CA ILE A 18 8.44 -4.14 0.78
C ILE A 18 8.28 -5.03 -0.45
N ALA A 19 7.06 -5.19 -0.96
CA ALA A 19 6.80 -5.98 -2.18
C ALA A 19 7.55 -5.41 -3.40
N THR A 20 7.59 -4.08 -3.53
CA THR A 20 8.33 -3.40 -4.60
C THR A 20 9.84 -3.67 -4.48
N LEU A 21 10.41 -3.55 -3.28
CA LEU A 21 11.83 -3.80 -3.04
C LEU A 21 12.21 -5.27 -3.30
N ILE A 22 11.39 -6.21 -2.84
CA ILE A 22 11.59 -7.65 -3.06
C ILE A 22 11.51 -7.97 -4.56
N GLY A 23 10.54 -7.40 -5.28
CA GLY A 23 10.44 -7.55 -6.73
C GLY A 23 11.69 -7.03 -7.44
N LEU A 24 12.23 -5.88 -7.02
CA LEU A 24 13.43 -5.28 -7.61
C LEU A 24 14.68 -6.15 -7.37
N VAL A 25 14.88 -6.65 -6.15
CA VAL A 25 15.97 -7.58 -5.83
C VAL A 25 15.82 -8.87 -6.62
N GLY A 26 14.60 -9.42 -6.72
CA GLY A 26 14.31 -10.61 -7.51
C GLY A 26 14.63 -10.43 -8.99
N ILE A 27 14.35 -9.26 -9.57
CA ILE A 27 14.72 -8.96 -10.96
C ILE A 27 16.24 -9.03 -11.14
N ILE A 28 17.00 -8.38 -10.27
CA ILE A 28 18.48 -8.34 -10.37
C ILE A 28 19.07 -9.75 -10.28
N VAL A 29 18.66 -10.54 -9.28
CA VAL A 29 19.20 -11.88 -9.06
C VAL A 29 18.83 -12.83 -10.20
N ASN A 30 17.57 -12.80 -10.67
CA ASN A 30 17.13 -13.70 -11.74
C ASN A 30 17.70 -13.35 -13.12
N ILE A 31 18.08 -12.09 -13.35
CA ILE A 31 18.83 -11.71 -14.57
C ILE A 31 20.22 -12.37 -14.56
N ILE A 32 20.91 -12.38 -13.41
CA ILE A 32 22.24 -12.97 -13.27
C ILE A 32 22.17 -14.50 -13.44
N ASP A 33 21.14 -15.14 -12.88
CA ASP A 33 20.92 -16.60 -12.96
C ASP A 33 20.27 -17.07 -14.27
N PHE A 34 19.98 -16.18 -15.23
CA PHE A 34 19.24 -16.49 -16.47
C PHE A 34 17.91 -17.23 -16.25
N ASN A 35 17.26 -17.00 -15.10
CA ASN A 35 16.00 -17.66 -14.74
C ASN A 35 14.79 -16.80 -15.17
N TRP A 36 14.41 -16.97 -16.44
CA TRP A 36 13.34 -16.22 -17.08
C TRP A 36 11.96 -16.38 -16.41
N PHE A 37 11.67 -17.55 -15.81
CA PHE A 37 10.40 -17.79 -15.13
C PHE A 37 10.28 -16.97 -13.85
N ASN A 38 11.30 -17.03 -12.98
CA ASN A 38 11.32 -16.25 -11.74
C ASN A 38 11.53 -14.75 -12.00
N LEU A 39 12.15 -14.39 -13.12
CA LEU A 39 12.24 -13.01 -13.58
C LEU A 39 10.84 -12.43 -13.85
N ALA A 40 9.97 -13.16 -14.54
CA ALA A 40 8.59 -12.74 -14.80
C ALA A 40 7.77 -12.57 -13.52
N ILE A 41 7.95 -13.48 -12.54
CA ILE A 41 7.28 -13.38 -11.23
C ILE A 41 7.77 -12.15 -10.46
N SER A 42 9.08 -11.90 -10.46
CA SER A 42 9.68 -10.74 -9.78
C SER A 42 9.24 -9.42 -10.42
N ALA A 43 9.13 -9.39 -11.75
CA ALA A 43 8.59 -8.25 -12.49
C ALA A 43 7.12 -7.99 -12.17
N ALA A 44 6.29 -9.03 -12.09
CA ALA A 44 4.89 -8.91 -11.68
C ALA A 44 4.77 -8.37 -10.25
N LEU A 45 5.61 -8.86 -9.32
CA LEU A 45 5.62 -8.42 -7.93
C LEU A 45 6.01 -6.94 -7.79
N PHE A 46 7.01 -6.51 -8.57
CA PHE A 46 7.42 -5.10 -8.64
C PHE A 46 6.30 -4.21 -9.21
N LEU A 47 5.69 -4.62 -10.32
CA LEU A 47 4.61 -3.86 -10.98
C LEU A 47 3.35 -3.75 -10.11
N LEU A 48 3.05 -4.76 -9.30
CA LEU A 48 1.89 -4.76 -8.41
C LEU A 48 2.12 -3.95 -7.12
N GLY A 49 3.37 -3.75 -6.69
CA GLY A 49 3.67 -2.99 -5.47
C GLY A 49 3.25 -1.52 -5.54
N ALA A 50 3.53 -0.84 -6.65
CA ALA A 50 3.19 0.57 -6.86
C ALA A 50 1.66 0.88 -6.82
N PRO A 51 0.78 0.18 -7.55
CA PRO A 51 -0.66 0.41 -7.46
C PRO A 51 -1.21 0.05 -6.08
N PHE A 52 -0.62 -0.92 -5.37
CA PHE A 52 -1.02 -1.27 -4.00
C PHE A 52 -0.82 -0.12 -3.03
N ILE A 53 0.33 0.56 -3.11
CA ILE A 53 0.62 1.76 -2.31
C ILE A 53 -0.39 2.86 -2.63
N ARG A 54 -0.67 3.10 -3.92
CA ARG A 54 -1.56 4.17 -4.38
C ARG A 54 -3.00 3.97 -3.89
N VAL A 55 -3.54 2.77 -4.01
CA VAL A 55 -4.91 2.46 -3.53
C VAL A 55 -4.97 2.61 -2.02
N THR A 56 -3.97 2.10 -1.30
CA THR A 56 -3.94 2.23 0.16
C THR A 56 -3.92 3.69 0.59
N MET A 57 -3.08 4.52 -0.03
CA MET A 57 -2.96 5.95 0.28
C MET A 57 -4.24 6.72 -0.03
N MET A 58 -4.93 6.36 -1.13
CA MET A 58 -6.24 6.93 -1.47
C MET A 58 -7.30 6.60 -0.42
N VAL A 59 -7.37 5.35 0.04
CA VAL A 59 -8.31 4.93 1.11
C VAL A 59 -8.03 5.67 2.41
N HIS A 60 -6.76 5.81 2.80
CA HIS A 60 -6.40 6.55 4.03
C HIS A 60 -6.80 8.02 3.93
N THR A 61 -6.56 8.64 2.77
CA THR A 61 -6.95 10.04 2.53
C THR A 61 -8.46 10.22 2.57
N ALA A 62 -9.23 9.31 1.95
CA ALA A 62 -10.69 9.35 2.02
C ALA A 62 -11.20 9.22 3.46
N ASN A 63 -10.57 8.35 4.25
CA ASN A 63 -10.94 8.15 5.64
C ASN A 63 -10.61 9.38 6.51
N ASP A 64 -9.45 10.00 6.31
CA ASP A 64 -9.07 11.24 7.01
C ASP A 64 -10.06 12.39 6.69
N ARG A 65 -10.62 12.45 5.48
CA ARG A 65 -11.67 13.42 5.10
C ARG A 65 -13.02 13.14 5.77
N LEU A 66 -13.42 11.86 5.87
CA LEU A 66 -14.65 11.46 6.56
C LEU A 66 -14.58 11.79 8.06
N ASP A 67 -13.44 11.52 8.71
CA ASP A 67 -13.19 11.88 10.11
C ASP A 67 -13.34 13.40 10.33
N GLU A 68 -12.83 14.21 9.38
CA GLU A 68 -12.96 15.67 9.44
C GLU A 68 -14.43 16.13 9.35
N LEU A 69 -15.23 15.53 8.45
CA LEU A 69 -16.66 15.82 8.36
C LEU A 69 -17.42 15.41 9.62
N GLU A 70 -17.13 14.21 10.16
CA GLU A 70 -17.78 13.72 11.38
C GLU A 70 -17.45 14.64 12.57
N SER A 71 -16.22 15.18 12.67
CA SER A 71 -15.86 16.16 13.69
C SER A 71 -16.66 17.48 13.58
N LYS A 72 -16.89 17.96 12.35
CA LYS A 72 -17.65 19.19 12.11
C LYS A 72 -19.13 19.03 12.43
N ILE A 73 -19.71 17.87 12.13
CA ILE A 73 -21.11 17.58 12.46
C ILE A 73 -21.31 17.49 13.97
N ASN A 74 -20.42 16.80 14.69
CA ASN A 74 -20.49 16.67 16.15
C ASN A 74 -20.19 17.97 16.91
N THR A 75 -19.52 18.95 16.30
CA THR A 75 -19.27 20.26 16.93
C THR A 75 -20.42 21.25 16.71
N ASN A 76 -21.27 21.03 15.70
CA ASN A 76 -22.41 21.90 15.39
C ASN A 76 -23.74 21.42 15.99
N ASN A 77 -23.74 20.28 16.68
CA ASN A 77 -24.85 19.78 17.51
C ASN A 77 -24.51 19.96 19.00
#